data_AF-A0A843GCD4-F1
#
_entry.id   AF-A0A843GCD4-F1
#
_cell.length_a   1.000
_cell.length_b   1.000
_cell.length_c   1.000
_cell.angle_alpha   90.00
_cell.angle_beta   90.00
_cell.angle_gamma   90.00
#
_symmetry.space_group_name_H-M   'P 1'
#
loop_
_entity.id
_entity.type
_entity.pdbx_description
1 polymer ?
#
loop_
_entity_poly.entity_id
_entity_poly.type
_entity_poly.pdbx_seq_one_letter_code
_entity_poly.pdbx_strand_id
1 'polypeptide(L)'
;MGENNTNWLNIGLGAFIILAIVLLLVLVLPFGNLVTQQDEIAVITINGAVTYDSSNSTKIFTSASQIENALDEANSNPNVKAIVLDINSKGGSQVASEEIASCIKSSSKPVIAYIG
;
A
#
# COMPACT_ATOMS: atom_id res chain seq x y z
N MET A 1 48.08 -12.18 51.40
CA MET A 1 47.68 -12.78 50.10
C MET A 1 46.17 -12.81 50.06
N GLY A 2 45.50 -11.84 49.44
CA GLY A 2 44.03 -11.78 49.46
C GLY A 2 43.40 -10.65 48.65
N GLU A 3 44.00 -10.27 47.53
CA GLU A 3 43.52 -9.14 46.72
C GLU A 3 43.53 -9.49 45.22
N ASN A 4 42.63 -10.40 44.81
CA ASN A 4 42.37 -10.66 43.39
C ASN A 4 40.96 -11.21 43.08
N ASN A 5 40.27 -11.81 44.05
CA ASN A 5 38.95 -12.40 43.83
C ASN A 5 37.82 -11.36 43.62
N THR A 6 37.98 -10.12 44.10
CA THR A 6 36.99 -9.04 43.92
C THR A 6 36.99 -8.46 42.50
N ASN A 7 38.14 -8.51 41.80
CA ASN A 7 38.29 -7.94 40.46
C ASN A 7 37.55 -8.78 39.39
N TRP A 8 37.60 -10.12 39.48
CA TRP A 8 36.88 -11.01 38.56
C TRP A 8 35.36 -10.93 38.74
N LEU A 9 34.90 -10.75 39.98
CA LEU A 9 33.50 -10.57 40.31
C LEU A 9 32.95 -9.26 39.72
N ASN A 10 33.71 -8.16 39.82
CA ASN A 10 33.34 -6.87 39.23
C ASN A 10 33.32 -6.89 37.68
N ILE A 11 34.22 -7.66 37.06
CA ILE A 11 34.23 -7.87 35.60
C ILE A 11 32.99 -8.65 35.16
N GLY A 12 32.63 -9.72 35.89
CA GLY A 12 31.42 -10.50 35.62
C GLY A 12 30.14 -9.69 35.78
N LEU A 13 30.07 -8.86 36.84
CA LEU A 13 28.93 -7.97 37.08
C LEU A 13 28.81 -6.90 35.98
N GLY A 14 29.94 -6.31 35.56
CA GLY A 14 29.98 -5.33 34.47
C GLY A 14 29.52 -5.92 33.15
N ALA A 15 29.98 -7.13 32.79
CA ALA A 15 29.53 -7.83 31.60
C ALA A 15 28.02 -8.12 31.63
N PHE A 16 27.48 -8.50 32.79
CA PHE A 16 26.05 -8.73 32.98
C PHE A 16 25.22 -7.45 32.81
N ILE A 17 25.68 -6.33 33.37
CA ILE A 17 25.03 -5.03 33.22
C ILE A 17 25.02 -4.59 31.76
N ILE A 18 26.14 -4.74 31.05
CA ILE A 18 26.24 -4.40 29.62
C ILE A 18 25.26 -5.27 28.81
N LEU A 19 25.19 -6.57 29.09
CA LEU A 19 24.30 -7.49 28.40
C LEU A 19 22.82 -7.16 28.68
N ALA A 20 22.48 -6.79 29.92
CA ALA A 20 21.14 -6.32 30.29
C ALA A 20 20.77 -5.00 29.62
N ILE A 21 21.72 -4.06 29.47
CA ILE A 21 21.51 -2.80 28.76
C ILE A 21 21.30 -3.06 27.27
N VAL A 22 22.09 -3.95 26.65
CA VAL A 22 21.91 -4.32 25.23
C VAL A 22 20.55 -4.99 25.03
N LEU A 23 20.15 -5.89 25.93
CA LEU A 23 18.83 -6.52 25.90
C LEU A 23 17.69 -5.49 26.04
N LEU A 24 17.81 -4.57 26.99
CA LEU A 24 16.86 -3.47 27.20
C LEU A 24 16.81 -2.56 25.97
N LEU A 25 17.95 -2.25 25.38
CA LEU A 25 18.04 -1.41 24.19
C LEU A 25 17.35 -2.08 23.01
N VAL A 26 17.62 -3.36 22.76
CA VAL A 26 16.95 -4.17 21.74
C VAL A 26 15.43 -4.26 21.99
N LEU A 27 14.99 -4.30 23.24
CA LEU A 27 13.55 -4.31 23.60
C LEU A 27 12.87 -2.94 23.36
N VAL A 28 13.61 -1.85 23.54
CA VAL A 28 13.11 -0.46 23.31
C VAL A 28 13.21 -0.06 21.84
N LEU A 29 14.00 -0.78 21.02
CA LEU A 29 13.96 -0.60 19.57
C LEU A 29 12.57 -0.98 19.06
N PRO A 30 11.89 -0.10 18.30
CA PRO A 30 10.65 -0.47 17.65
C PRO A 30 10.98 -1.51 16.56
N PHE A 31 10.71 -2.79 16.82
CA PHE A 31 10.56 -3.82 15.78
C PHE A 31 9.32 -3.56 14.89
N GLY A 32 8.61 -2.46 15.13
CA GLY A 32 7.43 -2.04 14.39
C GLY A 32 7.83 -1.19 13.21
N ASN A 33 7.98 -1.85 12.06
CA ASN A 33 7.45 -1.45 10.75
C ASN A 33 8.15 -2.26 9.64
N LEU A 34 8.25 -3.59 9.80
CA LEU A 34 8.22 -4.47 8.64
C LEU A 34 6.79 -4.43 8.08
N VAL A 35 6.36 -3.24 7.63
CA VAL A 35 5.22 -3.13 6.74
C VAL A 35 5.71 -3.82 5.48
N THR A 36 5.31 -5.08 5.31
CA THR A 36 5.28 -5.68 3.99
C THR A 36 4.22 -4.91 3.22
N GLN A 37 4.56 -3.69 2.75
CA GLN A 37 3.77 -3.01 1.74
C GLN A 37 3.88 -3.91 0.53
N GLN A 38 2.88 -4.78 0.36
CA GLN A 38 2.70 -5.46 -0.90
C GLN A 38 2.23 -4.37 -1.84
N ASP A 39 3.09 -4.06 -2.81
CA ASP A 39 2.74 -3.15 -3.88
C ASP A 39 1.59 -3.78 -4.67
N GLU A 40 0.48 -3.06 -4.76
CA GLU A 40 -0.72 -3.50 -5.45
C GLU A 40 -0.91 -2.69 -6.74
N ILE A 41 -1.57 -3.32 -7.70
CA ILE A 41 -2.03 -2.68 -8.94
C ILE A 41 -3.55 -2.65 -8.89
N ALA A 42 -4.13 -1.45 -8.93
CA ALA A 42 -5.58 -1.29 -8.96
C ALA A 42 -6.10 -1.52 -10.38
N VAL A 43 -7.07 -2.42 -10.55
CA VAL A 43 -7.72 -2.65 -11.85
C VAL A 43 -9.14 -2.08 -11.79
N ILE A 44 -9.43 -1.14 -12.68
CA ILE A 44 -10.73 -0.48 -12.82
C ILE A 44 -11.30 -0.90 -14.17
N THR A 45 -12.37 -1.70 -14.14
CA THR A 45 -12.99 -2.21 -15.37
C THR A 45 -14.17 -1.34 -15.78
N ILE A 46 -14.15 -0.92 -17.04
CA ILE A 46 -15.16 -0.10 -17.70
C ILE A 46 -15.90 -1.00 -18.70
N ASN A 47 -17.04 -1.56 -18.27
CA ASN A 47 -17.89 -2.48 -19.06
C ASN A 47 -19.31 -1.91 -19.24
N GLY A 48 -19.99 -2.25 -20.33
CA GLY A 48 -21.42 -1.95 -20.54
C GLY A 48 -22.38 -2.95 -19.84
N ALA A 49 -23.49 -2.41 -19.30
CA ALA A 49 -24.51 -2.99 -18.41
C ALA A 49 -24.00 -3.42 -17.01
N VAL A 50 -24.39 -2.62 -16.00
CA VAL A 50 -24.03 -2.76 -14.58
C VAL A 50 -24.65 -4.03 -14.01
N THR A 51 -23.85 -5.04 -13.67
CA THR A 51 -24.32 -6.16 -12.84
C THR A 51 -23.39 -6.32 -11.66
N TYR A 52 -23.97 -6.26 -10.46
CA TYR A 52 -23.32 -6.56 -9.20
C TYR A 52 -23.00 -8.06 -9.19
N ASP A 53 -21.74 -8.43 -9.39
CA ASP A 53 -21.26 -9.76 -8.99
C ASP A 53 -20.28 -9.61 -7.83
N SER A 54 -20.73 -10.10 -6.69
CA SER A 54 -20.00 -10.14 -5.44
C SER A 54 -19.11 -11.38 -5.41
N SER A 55 -18.00 -11.37 -6.15
CA SER A 55 -16.88 -12.27 -5.85
C SER A 55 -15.58 -11.84 -6.54
N ASN A 56 -14.55 -11.57 -5.73
CA ASN A 56 -13.14 -11.27 -6.05
C ASN A 56 -12.81 -10.01 -6.88
N SER A 57 -12.22 -9.03 -6.17
CA SER A 57 -11.19 -8.06 -6.63
C SER A 57 -11.42 -7.16 -7.86
N THR A 58 -12.56 -7.24 -8.56
CA THR A 58 -12.81 -6.41 -9.75
C THR A 58 -14.17 -5.72 -9.65
N LYS A 59 -14.17 -4.45 -9.21
CA LYS A 59 -15.37 -3.61 -9.23
C LYS A 59 -15.66 -3.22 -10.69
N ILE A 60 -16.85 -3.55 -11.19
CA ILE A 60 -17.31 -3.18 -12.54
C ILE A 60 -18.02 -1.83 -12.46
N PHE A 61 -17.54 -0.85 -13.22
CA PHE A 61 -18.08 0.52 -13.23
C PHE A 61 -18.74 0.86 -14.56
N THR A 62 -19.80 1.66 -14.48
CA THR A 62 -20.69 1.93 -15.63
C THR A 62 -21.10 3.39 -15.79
N SER A 63 -20.84 4.22 -14.78
CA SER A 63 -21.03 5.67 -14.83
C SER A 63 -19.71 6.41 -14.65
N ALA A 64 -19.62 7.66 -15.17
CA ALA A 64 -18.42 8.49 -15.03
C ALA A 64 -18.06 8.72 -13.56
N SER A 65 -19.02 9.14 -12.75
CA SER A 65 -18.85 9.33 -11.30
C SER A 65 -18.34 8.07 -10.58
N GLN A 66 -18.74 6.88 -11.03
CA GLN A 66 -18.24 5.62 -10.47
C GLN A 66 -16.74 5.40 -10.78
N ILE A 67 -16.32 5.73 -11.99
CA ILE A 67 -14.92 5.64 -12.42
C ILE A 67 -14.07 6.68 -11.69
N GLU A 68 -14.58 7.89 -11.52
CA GLU A 68 -13.92 8.97 -10.76
C GLU A 68 -13.67 8.56 -9.31
N ASN A 69 -14.71 8.08 -8.63
CA ASN A 69 -14.59 7.61 -7.24
C ASN A 69 -13.58 6.45 -7.11
N ALA A 70 -13.55 5.54 -8.09
CA ALA A 70 -12.60 4.44 -8.13
C ALA A 70 -11.16 4.93 -8.33
N LEU A 71 -10.98 5.95 -9.16
CA LEU A 71 -9.68 6.57 -9.41
C LEU A 71 -9.18 7.30 -8.16
N ASP A 72 -10.05 8.00 -7.43
CA ASP A 72 -9.74 8.67 -6.18
C ASP A 72 -9.40 7.68 -5.05
N GLU A 73 -10.14 6.58 -4.94
CA GLU A 73 -9.84 5.47 -4.02
C GLU A 73 -8.45 4.87 -4.33
N ALA A 74 -8.17 4.64 -5.61
CA ALA A 74 -6.87 4.12 -6.05
C ALA A 74 -5.73 5.11 -5.83
N ASN A 75 -5.94 6.42 -6.03
CA ASN A 75 -4.95 7.47 -5.80
C ASN A 75 -4.63 7.64 -4.31
N SER A 76 -5.64 7.54 -3.44
CA SER A 76 -5.49 7.72 -1.99
C SER A 76 -4.86 6.53 -1.26
N ASN A 77 -4.89 5.33 -1.83
CA ASN A 77 -4.30 4.13 -1.22
C ASN A 77 -2.76 4.07 -1.40
N PRO A 78 -1.92 4.15 -0.35
CA PRO A 78 -0.45 4.15 -0.48
C PRO A 78 0.14 2.83 -1.02
N ASN A 79 -0.59 1.71 -0.89
CA ASN A 79 -0.16 0.40 -1.39
C ASN A 79 -0.31 0.30 -2.92
N VAL A 80 -1.23 1.07 -3.52
CA VAL A 80 -1.45 1.06 -4.98
C VAL A 80 -0.33 1.84 -5.67
N LYS A 81 0.45 1.20 -6.54
CA LYS A 81 1.53 1.85 -7.30
C LYS A 81 1.16 2.21 -8.73
N ALA A 82 0.17 1.55 -9.30
CA ALA A 82 -0.32 1.81 -10.65
C ALA A 82 -1.80 1.48 -10.76
N ILE A 83 -2.45 2.09 -11.75
CA ILE A 83 -3.86 1.91 -12.05
C ILE A 83 -3.97 1.36 -13.48
N VAL A 84 -4.70 0.27 -13.67
CA VAL A 84 -5.03 -0.29 -14.98
C VAL A 84 -6.50 -0.03 -15.25
N LEU A 85 -6.79 0.68 -16.33
CA LEU A 85 -8.13 0.86 -16.86
C LEU A 85 -8.37 -0.23 -17.90
N ASP A 86 -9.21 -1.20 -17.58
CA ASP A 86 -9.65 -2.25 -18.49
C ASP A 86 -10.92 -1.78 -19.21
N ILE A 87 -10.78 -1.39 -20.47
CA ILE A 87 -11.80 -0.71 -21.27
C ILE A 87 -12.39 -1.69 -22.28
N ASN A 88 -13.63 -2.10 -22.03
CA ASN A 88 -14.45 -2.85 -22.98
C ASN A 88 -15.84 -2.19 -23.07
N SER A 89 -15.83 -0.98 -23.64
CA SER A 89 -17.03 -0.15 -23.83
C SER A 89 -17.12 0.36 -25.26
N LYS A 90 -18.34 0.34 -25.82
CA LYS A 90 -18.63 0.86 -27.17
C LYS A 90 -18.62 2.39 -27.25
N GLY A 91 -18.33 3.09 -26.15
CA GLY A 91 -18.42 4.54 -26.02
C GLY A 91 -19.75 4.99 -25.40
N GLY A 92 -19.99 6.31 -25.39
CA GLY A 92 -21.15 6.90 -24.72
C GLY A 92 -21.19 8.42 -24.84
N SER A 93 -21.58 9.10 -23.77
CA SER A 93 -21.66 10.57 -23.72
C SER A 93 -20.28 11.21 -23.88
N GLN A 94 -20.13 12.14 -24.84
CA GLN A 94 -18.90 12.90 -25.06
C GLN A 94 -18.48 13.70 -23.82
N VAL A 95 -19.46 14.20 -23.05
CA VAL A 95 -19.20 14.95 -21.81
C VAL A 95 -18.61 14.04 -20.73
N ALA A 96 -19.16 12.83 -20.57
CA ALA A 96 -18.66 11.85 -19.61
C ALA A 96 -17.23 11.39 -19.95
N SER A 97 -16.91 11.25 -21.24
CA SER A 97 -15.56 10.89 -21.69
C SER A 97 -14.55 11.99 -21.37
N GLU A 98 -14.91 13.26 -21.54
CA GLU A 98 -14.03 14.39 -21.23
C GLU A 98 -13.77 14.51 -19.72
N GLU A 99 -14.81 14.29 -18.91
CA GLU A 99 -14.72 14.30 -17.45
C GLU A 99 -13.76 13.20 -16.94
N ILE A 100 -13.95 11.96 -17.41
CA ILE A 100 -13.06 10.84 -17.09
C ILE A 100 -11.63 11.12 -17.57
N ALA A 101 -11.45 11.67 -18.77
CA ALA A 101 -10.13 12.00 -19.30
C ALA A 101 -9.42 13.06 -18.44
N SER A 102 -10.16 14.06 -17.95
CA SER A 102 -9.64 15.06 -17.02
C SER A 102 -9.19 14.42 -15.71
N CYS A 103 -10.00 13.52 -15.14
CA CYS A 103 -9.65 12.81 -13.91
C CYS A 103 -8.41 11.93 -14.07
N ILE A 104 -8.30 11.18 -15.17
CA ILE A 104 -7.10 10.39 -15.50
C ILE A 104 -5.87 11.29 -15.58
N LYS A 105 -5.99 12.44 -16.25
CA LYS A 105 -4.90 13.40 -16.41
C LYS A 105 -4.45 14.02 -15.08
N SER A 106 -5.36 14.14 -14.11
CA SER A 106 -5.07 14.61 -12.76
C SER A 106 -4.59 13.51 -11.79
N SER A 107 -4.54 12.24 -12.21
CA SER A 107 -4.10 11.15 -11.35
C SER A 107 -2.63 11.33 -10.97
N SER A 108 -2.33 11.11 -9.68
CA SER A 108 -0.97 11.15 -9.14
C SER A 108 -0.16 9.88 -9.42
N LYS A 109 -0.80 8.85 -9.99
CA LYS A 109 -0.24 7.53 -10.22
C LYS A 109 -0.25 7.19 -11.71
N PRO A 110 0.67 6.34 -12.19
CA PRO A 110 0.64 5.90 -13.57
C PRO A 110 -0.67 5.16 -13.86
N VAL A 111 -1.38 5.62 -14.89
CA VAL A 111 -2.62 5.02 -15.40
C VAL A 111 -2.32 4.35 -16.74
N ILE A 112 -2.59 3.05 -16.84
CA ILE A 112 -2.38 2.25 -18.04
C ILE A 112 -3.75 1.85 -18.59
N ALA A 113 -4.01 2.15 -19.86
CA ALA A 113 -5.21 1.68 -20.54
C ALA A 113 -4.94 0.32 -21.20
N TYR A 114 -5.77 -0.67 -20.86
CA TYR A 114 -5.92 -1.92 -21.58
C TYR A 114 -7.25 -1.86 -22.33
N ILE A 115 -7.23 -2.02 -23.64
CA ILE A 115 -8.41 -1.95 -24.50
C ILE A 115 -8.61 -3.32 -25.13
N GLY A 116 -9.77 -3.94 -24.90
CA GLY A 116 -10.08 -5.31 -25.27
C GLY A 116 -11.52 -5.54 -25.70
#